data_AF-Q0DA35-F1
#
_entry.id   AF-Q0DA35-F1
#
_cell.length_a   1.000
_cell.length_b   1.000
_cell.length_c   1.000
_cell.angle_alpha   90.00
_cell.angle_beta   90.00
_cell.angle_gamma   90.00
#
_symmetry.space_group_name_H-M   'P 1'
#
loop_
_entity.id
_entity.type
_entity.pdbx_description
1 polymer ?
#
loop_
_entity_poly.entity_id
_entity_poly.type
_entity_poly.pdbx_seq_one_letter_code
_entity_poly.pdbx_strand_id
1 'polypeptide(L)'
;MASKNSCACHGVVVTLASCLLLVAAAVSVSVLAAHVAVGRVWSPAGAAAAAGHHHSLSPAWVPSPSSRHAHHARELVNRRVQVGRMEAGLVQARVSIRRASRTRSCTPDDGGGFIPRGAVYRDAYAFHQSYIEMEKRFKVWTYREGEPPVVQKGGAAFAGNDGIEGHLIAELDSSGGGGRHRARHPGEAHAFFLPISVASIAGYVYRRDMIDFWDPQLRLVAGYVDGLAAMYPFWNRSRGADHFLVSCHQWAPILSAAKAELRGNAIRVMCDADMSDGFDPATDVALPPVVASARATPPQGRVASERTVLAFFAAGGGGGGAVREALLARWEGRDDRVVVYGRLPAGVDHGELMRRARFCLCPCGGGEGAAAASRRVVEAITAGCVPVLVDDGGYSPPFSDVLDWARFSVAVPAERVGEIKDILGGVSDRRYGVLRRRVLRVRRHFRLNRPPAKRFDVVNMVIHSIWLRRLNLSLPY
;
A
#
# COMPACT_ATOMS: atom_id res chain seq x y z
N MET A 1 -9.29 -11.75 74.96
CA MET A 1 -10.11 -10.62 74.50
C MET A 1 -9.95 -10.48 72.99
N ALA A 2 -10.95 -10.90 72.22
CA ALA A 2 -11.04 -10.55 70.81
C ALA A 2 -11.63 -9.14 70.70
N SER A 3 -10.97 -8.22 70.01
CA SER A 3 -11.59 -7.27 69.06
C SER A 3 -10.57 -6.23 68.58
N LYS A 4 -10.48 -6.12 67.24
CA LYS A 4 -10.18 -4.91 66.45
C LYS A 4 -8.83 -4.23 66.63
N ASN A 5 -7.89 -4.55 65.74
CA ASN A 5 -6.91 -3.58 65.20
C ASN A 5 -6.38 -3.96 63.80
N SER A 6 -7.21 -4.54 62.92
CA SER A 6 -6.80 -4.96 61.55
C SER A 6 -7.37 -4.09 60.41
N CYS A 7 -7.96 -2.92 60.68
CA CYS A 7 -8.58 -2.11 59.62
C CYS A 7 -7.74 -0.93 59.09
N ALA A 8 -6.56 -0.63 59.64
CA ALA A 8 -5.80 0.54 59.19
C ALA A 8 -4.90 0.28 57.96
N CYS A 9 -4.34 -0.92 57.79
CA CYS A 9 -3.35 -1.17 56.72
C CYS A 9 -3.95 -1.35 55.33
N HIS A 10 -5.19 -1.86 55.21
CA HIS A 10 -5.84 -2.04 53.90
C HIS A 10 -6.27 -0.71 53.25
N GLY A 11 -6.61 0.31 54.06
CA GLY A 11 -7.00 1.62 53.53
C GLY A 11 -5.87 2.39 52.84
N VAL A 12 -4.64 2.25 53.35
CA VAL A 12 -3.46 2.96 52.82
C VAL A 12 -2.95 2.34 51.51
N VAL A 13 -3.02 1.02 51.37
CA VAL A 13 -2.56 0.35 50.14
C VAL A 13 -3.53 0.62 48.97
N VAL A 14 -4.84 0.63 49.22
CA VAL A 14 -5.84 0.93 48.19
C VAL A 14 -5.73 2.39 47.73
N THR A 15 -5.50 3.33 48.65
CA THR A 15 -5.33 4.76 48.29
C THR A 15 -4.08 5.01 47.48
N LEU A 16 -2.95 4.36 47.79
CA LEU A 16 -1.72 4.48 46.98
C LEU A 16 -1.89 3.90 45.56
N ALA A 17 -2.55 2.75 45.41
CA ALA A 17 -2.81 2.15 44.10
C ALA A 17 -3.75 3.01 43.24
N SER A 18 -4.80 3.60 43.84
CA SER A 18 -5.70 4.52 43.13
C SER A 18 -4.99 5.83 42.73
N CYS A 19 -4.10 6.37 43.58
CA CYS A 19 -3.30 7.54 43.22
C CYS A 19 -2.34 7.25 42.05
N LEU A 20 -1.67 6.09 42.04
CA LEU A 20 -0.79 5.69 40.94
C LEU A 20 -1.54 5.52 39.61
N LEU A 21 -2.75 4.93 39.64
CA LEU A 21 -3.60 4.80 38.46
C LEU A 21 -4.09 6.16 37.94
N LEU A 22 -4.43 7.09 38.83
CA LEU A 22 -4.85 8.44 38.45
C LEU A 22 -3.69 9.28 37.88
N VAL A 23 -2.48 9.14 38.44
CA VAL A 23 -1.29 9.80 37.89
C VAL A 23 -0.93 9.20 36.53
N ALA A 24 -0.99 7.87 36.36
CA ALA A 24 -0.79 7.23 35.07
C ALA A 24 -1.83 7.70 34.03
N ALA A 25 -3.11 7.77 34.41
CA ALA A 25 -4.18 8.26 33.55
C ALA A 25 -3.97 9.74 33.16
N ALA A 26 -3.63 10.60 34.12
CA ALA A 26 -3.35 12.01 33.88
C ALA A 26 -2.13 12.21 32.97
N VAL A 27 -1.06 11.44 33.16
CA VAL A 27 0.12 11.48 32.28
C VAL A 27 -0.26 11.00 30.88
N SER A 28 -1.07 9.94 30.72
CA SER A 28 -1.53 9.52 29.39
C SER A 28 -2.44 10.56 28.71
N VAL A 29 -3.29 11.27 29.45
CA VAL A 29 -4.14 12.35 28.89
C VAL A 29 -3.30 13.58 28.54
N SER A 30 -2.30 13.94 29.36
CA SER A 30 -1.38 15.05 29.06
C SER A 30 -0.44 14.72 27.89
N VAL A 31 0.00 13.48 27.76
CA VAL A 31 0.79 13.00 26.61
C VAL A 31 -0.09 12.99 25.35
N LEU A 32 -1.35 12.55 25.43
CA LEU A 32 -2.29 12.62 24.31
C LEU A 32 -2.61 14.08 23.93
N ALA A 33 -2.84 14.97 24.89
CA ALA A 33 -3.12 16.39 24.65
C ALA A 33 -1.89 17.15 24.11
N ALA A 34 -0.69 16.82 24.59
CA ALA A 34 0.56 17.39 24.07
C ALA A 34 0.89 16.86 22.66
N HIS A 35 0.55 15.61 22.34
CA HIS A 35 0.72 15.07 21.00
C HIS A 35 -0.33 15.57 20.00
N VAL A 36 -1.55 15.88 20.45
CA VAL A 36 -2.56 16.58 19.62
C VAL A 36 -2.17 18.05 19.38
N ALA A 37 -1.57 18.74 20.36
CA ALA A 37 -1.21 20.15 20.24
C ALA A 37 0.12 20.42 19.52
N VAL A 38 1.05 19.46 19.48
CA VAL A 38 2.38 19.61 18.85
C VAL A 38 2.53 18.76 17.60
N GLY A 39 1.41 18.38 16.96
CA GLY A 39 1.38 17.93 15.58
C GLY A 39 1.99 19.00 14.66
N ARG A 40 3.31 19.00 14.52
CA ARG A 40 4.06 19.74 13.50
C ARG A 40 3.72 19.09 12.17
N VAL A 41 2.54 19.44 11.66
CA VAL A 41 2.01 18.94 10.40
C VAL A 41 2.86 19.48 9.26
N TRP A 42 3.38 18.52 8.51
CA TRP A 42 4.28 18.63 7.38
C TRP A 42 3.68 19.52 6.26
N SER A 43 4.49 20.44 5.73
CA SER A 43 4.15 21.26 4.57
C SER A 43 4.79 20.71 3.29
N PRO A 44 4.03 20.40 2.23
CA PRO A 44 4.58 20.29 0.89
C PRO A 44 4.71 21.70 0.31
N ALA A 45 5.91 22.28 0.39
CA ALA A 45 6.25 23.43 -0.44
C ALA A 45 6.48 22.91 -1.87
N GLY A 46 5.49 23.07 -2.75
CA GLY A 46 5.68 22.85 -4.19
C GLY A 46 4.60 22.03 -4.90
N ALA A 47 3.32 22.38 -4.74
CA ALA A 47 2.30 22.16 -5.77
C ALA A 47 1.04 22.97 -5.41
N ALA A 48 0.36 23.53 -6.41
CA ALA A 48 -0.90 24.26 -6.35
C ALA A 48 -0.85 25.71 -5.80
N ALA A 49 -0.23 26.59 -6.59
CA ALA A 49 -0.80 27.92 -6.80
C ALA A 49 -1.94 27.78 -7.81
N ALA A 50 -3.17 27.58 -7.33
CA ALA A 50 -4.37 27.70 -8.15
C ALA A 50 -5.43 28.44 -7.32
N ALA A 51 -5.85 29.59 -7.84
CA ALA A 51 -6.75 30.54 -7.20
C ALA A 51 -8.05 29.89 -6.71
N GLY A 52 -8.40 30.16 -5.46
CA GLY A 52 -9.63 29.66 -4.84
C GLY A 52 -10.86 30.36 -5.39
N HIS A 53 -11.78 29.59 -5.97
CA HIS A 53 -13.18 29.97 -6.07
C HIS A 53 -13.96 29.33 -4.93
N HIS A 54 -14.74 30.17 -4.24
CA HIS A 54 -15.53 29.82 -3.06
C HIS A 54 -16.69 28.87 -3.43
N HIS A 55 -16.68 27.66 -2.87
CA HIS A 55 -17.89 26.84 -2.77
C HIS A 55 -18.04 26.31 -1.33
N SER A 56 -19.11 26.74 -0.66
CA SER A 56 -19.55 26.19 0.61
C SER A 56 -20.19 24.82 0.37
N LEU A 57 -19.55 23.75 0.84
CA LEU A 57 -20.15 22.42 0.84
C LEU A 57 -21.12 22.31 2.03
N SER A 58 -22.42 22.14 1.74
CA SER A 58 -23.41 21.80 2.76
C SER A 58 -23.26 20.32 3.18
N PRO A 59 -23.32 19.95 4.48
CA PRO A 59 -22.97 18.59 4.95
C PRO A 59 -23.99 17.47 4.65
N ALA A 60 -25.02 17.70 3.84
CA ALA A 60 -26.05 16.71 3.52
C ALA A 60 -26.20 16.57 2.00
N TRP A 61 -25.26 15.88 1.36
CA TRP A 61 -25.36 15.57 -0.07
C TRP A 61 -25.25 14.06 -0.30
N VAL A 62 -26.34 13.36 0.01
CA VAL A 62 -26.75 12.24 -0.82
C VAL A 62 -27.87 12.80 -1.69
N PRO A 63 -27.58 13.32 -2.90
CA PRO A 63 -28.66 13.64 -3.80
C PRO A 63 -29.39 12.32 -4.07
N SER A 64 -30.71 12.31 -3.87
CA SER A 64 -31.57 11.25 -4.39
C SER A 64 -31.10 10.95 -5.81
N PRO A 65 -30.76 9.69 -6.14
CA PRO A 65 -30.17 9.39 -7.44
C PRO A 65 -31.08 9.97 -8.51
N SER A 66 -30.55 10.79 -9.41
CA SER A 66 -31.34 11.32 -10.51
C SER A 66 -32.05 10.16 -11.21
N SER A 67 -33.22 10.39 -11.82
CA SER A 67 -34.02 9.31 -12.44
C SER A 67 -33.19 8.38 -13.34
N ARG A 68 -32.15 8.93 -14.01
CA ARG A 68 -31.15 8.18 -14.78
C ARG A 68 -30.29 7.23 -13.95
N HIS A 69 -29.73 7.67 -12.81
CA HIS A 69 -28.95 6.80 -11.92
C HIS A 69 -29.82 5.71 -11.31
N ALA A 70 -31.04 6.05 -10.88
CA ALA A 70 -31.98 5.07 -10.33
C ALA A 70 -32.39 4.01 -11.37
N HIS A 71 -32.64 4.41 -12.63
CA HIS A 71 -32.94 3.47 -13.71
C HIS A 71 -31.76 2.55 -14.03
N HIS A 72 -30.54 3.10 -14.16
CA HIS A 72 -29.33 2.31 -14.40
C HIS A 72 -29.04 1.35 -13.24
N ALA A 73 -29.22 1.78 -11.99
CA ALA A 73 -29.07 0.91 -10.83
C ALA A 73 -30.07 -0.26 -10.86
N ARG A 74 -31.35 0.00 -11.19
CA ARG A 74 -32.38 -1.05 -11.33
C ARG A 74 -32.02 -2.06 -12.43
N GLU A 75 -31.49 -1.60 -13.56
CA GLU A 75 -31.06 -2.48 -14.65
C GLU A 75 -29.92 -3.42 -14.22
N LEU A 76 -28.95 -2.90 -13.46
CA LEU A 76 -27.83 -3.69 -12.92
C LEU A 76 -28.28 -4.72 -11.86
N VAL A 77 -29.31 -4.42 -11.08
CA VAL A 77 -29.82 -5.30 -10.03
C VAL A 77 -30.72 -6.42 -10.58
N ASN A 78 -31.47 -6.15 -11.66
CA ASN A 78 -32.45 -7.10 -12.20
C ASN A 78 -31.84 -8.35 -12.87
N ARG A 79 -30.53 -8.38 -13.15
CA ARG A 79 -29.86 -9.58 -13.67
C ARG A 79 -29.49 -10.53 -12.52
N ARG A 80 -29.95 -11.78 -12.57
CA ARG A 80 -29.61 -12.82 -11.59
C ARG A 80 -28.09 -12.99 -11.47
N VAL A 81 -27.56 -12.74 -10.27
CA VAL A 81 -26.17 -13.03 -9.92
C VAL A 81 -26.03 -14.55 -9.73
N GLN A 82 -25.18 -15.21 -10.52
CA GLN A 82 -24.92 -16.65 -10.40
C GLN A 82 -23.86 -16.92 -9.33
N VAL A 83 -24.17 -16.55 -8.09
CA VAL A 83 -23.24 -16.61 -6.96
C VAL A 83 -22.63 -18.01 -6.77
N GLY A 84 -23.45 -19.07 -6.81
CA GLY A 84 -22.96 -20.45 -6.65
C GLY A 84 -21.97 -20.87 -7.75
N ARG A 85 -22.12 -20.37 -8.98
CA ARG A 85 -21.17 -20.63 -10.08
C ARG A 85 -19.84 -19.92 -9.85
N MET A 86 -19.87 -18.71 -9.27
CA MET A 86 -18.68 -17.95 -8.92
C MET A 86 -17.87 -18.68 -7.85
N GLU A 87 -18.51 -19.08 -6.74
CA GLU A 87 -17.84 -19.83 -5.67
C GLU A 87 -17.30 -21.19 -6.13
N ALA A 88 -18.06 -21.94 -6.94
CA ALA A 88 -17.55 -23.17 -7.56
C ALA A 88 -16.28 -22.90 -8.39
N GLY A 89 -16.24 -21.77 -9.09
CA GLY A 89 -15.07 -21.32 -9.84
C GLY A 89 -13.86 -21.02 -8.95
N LEU A 90 -14.07 -20.37 -7.80
CA LEU A 90 -13.04 -20.06 -6.82
C LEU A 90 -12.52 -21.32 -6.12
N VAL A 91 -13.41 -22.25 -5.76
CA VAL A 91 -13.02 -23.57 -5.22
C VAL A 91 -12.14 -24.31 -6.22
N GLN A 92 -12.51 -24.34 -7.51
CA GLN A 92 -11.69 -24.96 -8.54
C GLN A 92 -10.31 -24.30 -8.65
N ALA A 93 -10.23 -22.97 -8.55
CA ALA A 93 -8.96 -22.26 -8.55
C ALA A 93 -8.10 -22.65 -7.33
N ARG A 94 -8.67 -22.68 -6.12
CA ARG A 94 -7.97 -23.13 -4.89
C ARG A 94 -7.41 -24.54 -5.05
N VAL A 95 -8.21 -25.48 -5.56
CA VAL A 95 -7.80 -26.88 -5.80
C VAL A 95 -6.65 -26.93 -6.82
N SER A 96 -6.77 -26.19 -7.92
CA SER A 96 -5.77 -26.08 -8.98
C SER A 96 -4.42 -25.56 -8.44
N ILE A 97 -4.44 -24.49 -7.64
CA ILE A 97 -3.24 -23.88 -7.03
C ILE A 97 -2.58 -24.84 -6.03
N ARG A 98 -3.35 -25.46 -5.14
CA ARG A 98 -2.85 -26.46 -4.17
C ARG A 98 -2.23 -27.66 -4.89
N ARG A 99 -2.85 -28.13 -5.97
CA ARG A 99 -2.29 -29.19 -6.81
C ARG A 99 -0.94 -28.76 -7.38
N ALA A 100 -0.84 -27.55 -7.94
CA ALA A 100 0.40 -27.07 -8.54
C ALA A 100 1.56 -26.97 -7.54
N SER A 101 1.28 -26.51 -6.32
CA SER A 101 2.21 -26.53 -5.20
C SER A 101 2.69 -27.95 -4.88
N ARG A 102 1.74 -28.87 -4.63
CA ARG A 102 2.03 -30.25 -4.23
C ARG A 102 2.78 -31.04 -5.29
N THR A 103 2.38 -30.93 -6.56
CA THR A 103 2.99 -31.69 -7.66
C THR A 103 4.19 -30.99 -8.27
N ARG A 104 4.52 -29.75 -7.83
CA ARG A 104 5.56 -28.91 -8.42
C ARG A 104 5.45 -28.84 -9.94
N SER A 105 4.23 -28.67 -10.42
CA SER A 105 3.87 -28.66 -11.84
C SER A 105 2.68 -27.75 -12.03
N CYS A 106 2.75 -26.85 -12.99
CA CYS A 106 1.71 -25.87 -13.28
C CYS A 106 1.34 -25.95 -14.76
N THR A 107 0.20 -25.39 -15.13
CA THR A 107 -0.22 -25.30 -16.53
C THR A 107 0.88 -24.62 -17.35
N PRO A 108 1.40 -25.25 -18.42
CA PRO A 108 2.32 -24.61 -19.34
C PRO A 108 1.69 -23.34 -19.92
N ASP A 109 2.50 -22.31 -20.15
CA ASP A 109 2.00 -21.12 -20.82
C ASP A 109 1.79 -21.42 -22.31
N ASP A 110 0.58 -21.17 -22.80
CA ASP A 110 0.16 -21.46 -24.18
C ASP A 110 0.87 -20.59 -25.24
N GLY A 111 1.40 -19.43 -24.84
CA GLY A 111 2.06 -18.46 -25.72
C GLY A 111 3.59 -18.32 -25.56
N GLY A 112 4.27 -19.24 -24.88
CA GLY A 112 5.73 -19.16 -24.70
C GLY A 112 6.21 -18.00 -23.80
N GLY A 113 5.33 -17.49 -22.94
CA GLY A 113 5.60 -16.37 -22.05
C GLY A 113 6.43 -16.74 -20.82
N PHE A 114 6.58 -15.76 -19.94
CA PHE A 114 7.37 -15.91 -18.72
C PHE A 114 6.72 -16.89 -17.74
N ILE A 115 7.50 -17.88 -17.31
CA ILE A 115 7.13 -18.78 -16.22
C ILE A 115 8.01 -18.45 -15.00
N PRO A 116 7.41 -18.01 -13.87
CA PRO A 116 8.12 -17.82 -12.61
C PRO A 116 8.94 -19.06 -12.22
N ARG A 117 10.24 -18.88 -11.98
CA ARG A 117 11.14 -19.96 -11.55
C ARG A 117 12.21 -19.49 -10.57
N GLY A 118 12.56 -20.40 -9.67
CA GLY A 118 13.68 -20.27 -8.73
C GLY A 118 13.30 -19.69 -7.38
N ALA A 119 14.30 -19.60 -6.51
CA ALA A 119 14.13 -19.36 -5.07
C ALA A 119 13.77 -17.92 -4.67
N VAL A 120 13.35 -17.06 -5.61
CA VAL A 120 12.84 -15.70 -5.27
C VAL A 120 11.35 -15.71 -4.96
N TYR A 121 10.66 -16.77 -5.37
CA TYR A 121 9.24 -16.98 -5.09
C TYR A 121 9.10 -17.92 -3.90
N ARG A 122 8.11 -17.68 -3.03
CA ARG A 122 7.77 -18.60 -1.93
C ARG A 122 7.35 -19.96 -2.48
N ASP A 123 6.49 -19.94 -3.49
CA ASP A 123 6.14 -21.10 -4.31
C ASP A 123 5.89 -20.64 -5.76
N ALA A 124 6.86 -20.90 -6.63
CA ALA A 124 6.79 -20.50 -8.03
C ALA A 124 5.67 -21.20 -8.82
N TYR A 125 5.33 -22.45 -8.45
CA TYR A 125 4.32 -23.24 -9.14
C TYR A 125 2.91 -22.79 -8.73
N ALA A 126 2.70 -22.60 -7.43
CA ALA A 126 1.45 -22.05 -6.91
C ALA A 126 1.21 -20.62 -7.44
N PHE A 127 2.26 -19.79 -7.48
CA PHE A 127 2.17 -18.45 -8.03
C PHE A 127 1.78 -18.45 -9.51
N HIS A 128 2.50 -19.21 -10.35
CA HIS A 128 2.16 -19.32 -11.78
C HIS A 128 0.74 -19.83 -11.98
N GLN A 129 0.35 -20.89 -11.28
CA GLN A 129 -1.01 -21.44 -11.40
C GLN A 129 -2.06 -20.44 -10.95
N SER A 130 -1.82 -19.72 -9.85
CA SER A 130 -2.75 -18.70 -9.36
C SER A 130 -2.90 -17.55 -10.34
N TYR A 131 -1.83 -17.17 -11.03
CA TYR A 131 -1.87 -16.13 -12.04
C TYR A 131 -2.70 -16.56 -13.26
N ILE A 132 -2.56 -17.82 -13.71
CA ILE A 132 -3.39 -18.39 -14.77
C ILE A 132 -4.87 -18.44 -14.37
N GLU A 133 -5.19 -18.88 -13.14
CA GLU A 133 -6.58 -18.89 -12.66
C GLU A 133 -7.18 -17.47 -12.55
N MET A 134 -6.36 -16.48 -12.17
CA MET A 134 -6.75 -15.06 -12.19
C MET A 134 -7.07 -14.59 -13.62
N GLU A 135 -6.17 -14.82 -14.59
CA GLU A 135 -6.39 -14.43 -15.99
C GLU A 135 -7.65 -15.08 -16.58
N LYS A 136 -7.94 -16.31 -16.19
CA LYS A 136 -9.10 -17.08 -16.64
C LYS A 136 -10.43 -16.57 -16.08
N ARG A 137 -10.45 -16.09 -14.83
CA ARG A 137 -11.70 -15.91 -14.07
C ARG A 137 -11.90 -14.50 -13.55
N PHE A 138 -10.85 -13.86 -13.03
CA PHE A 138 -11.00 -12.70 -12.17
C PHE A 138 -11.61 -11.51 -12.92
N LYS A 139 -12.70 -10.98 -12.36
CA LYS A 139 -13.44 -9.83 -12.88
C LYS A 139 -13.68 -8.82 -11.77
N VAL A 140 -13.47 -7.54 -12.07
CA VAL A 140 -13.62 -6.41 -11.16
C VAL A 140 -14.68 -5.47 -11.70
N TRP A 141 -15.67 -5.14 -10.88
CA TRP A 141 -16.63 -4.07 -11.17
C TRP A 141 -16.16 -2.77 -10.54
N THR A 142 -16.07 -1.71 -11.33
CA THR A 142 -15.78 -0.37 -10.83
C THR A 142 -17.08 0.40 -10.69
N TYR A 143 -17.38 0.88 -9.48
CA TYR A 143 -18.52 1.79 -9.26
C TYR A 143 -18.33 3.07 -10.07
N ARG A 144 -19.45 3.67 -10.51
CA ARG A 144 -19.44 4.88 -11.35
C ARG A 144 -20.00 6.10 -10.63
N GLU A 145 -20.51 5.89 -9.42
CA GLU A 145 -21.16 6.88 -8.60
C GLU A 145 -20.12 7.79 -7.93
N GLY A 146 -20.53 9.04 -7.70
CA GLY A 146 -19.72 10.11 -7.11
C GLY A 146 -19.17 11.10 -8.13
N GLU A 147 -18.79 12.29 -7.65
CA GLU A 147 -18.37 13.41 -8.49
C GLU A 147 -16.87 13.69 -8.37
N PRO A 148 -16.20 14.08 -9.46
CA PRO A 148 -14.86 14.65 -9.39
C PRO A 148 -14.86 15.90 -8.49
N PRO A 149 -13.78 16.17 -7.76
CA PRO A 149 -12.51 15.45 -7.78
C PRO A 149 -12.43 14.30 -6.77
N VAL A 150 -13.46 14.11 -5.93
CA VAL A 150 -13.48 13.11 -4.84
C VAL A 150 -13.40 11.68 -5.37
N VAL A 151 -14.12 11.41 -6.47
CA VAL A 151 -14.08 10.12 -7.16
C VAL A 151 -13.12 10.20 -8.35
N GLN A 152 -12.19 9.25 -8.40
CA GLN A 152 -11.19 9.13 -9.44
C GLN A 152 -11.86 8.80 -10.78
N LYS A 153 -11.63 9.63 -11.80
CA LYS A 153 -11.80 9.24 -13.20
C LYS A 153 -10.45 8.74 -13.72
N GLY A 154 -10.41 7.54 -14.27
CA GLY A 154 -9.21 7.03 -14.94
C GLY A 154 -8.75 8.00 -16.02
N GLY A 155 -7.57 8.61 -15.84
CA GLY A 155 -7.07 9.66 -16.72
C GLY A 155 -5.67 10.09 -16.29
N ALA A 156 -4.87 10.58 -17.25
CA ALA A 156 -3.43 10.85 -17.12
C ALA A 156 -3.03 11.94 -16.11
N ALA A 157 -3.92 12.37 -15.21
CA ALA A 157 -3.72 13.48 -14.27
C ALA A 157 -2.82 13.12 -13.06
N PHE A 158 -2.44 11.86 -12.88
CA PHE A 158 -1.58 11.47 -11.76
C PHE A 158 -0.10 11.55 -12.17
N ALA A 159 0.46 12.75 -12.12
CA ALA A 159 1.91 12.94 -12.06
C ALA A 159 2.40 12.70 -10.62
N GLY A 160 3.60 12.14 -10.44
CA GLY A 160 4.20 11.96 -9.11
C GLY A 160 3.87 10.62 -8.43
N ASN A 161 3.71 10.65 -7.10
CA ASN A 161 3.54 9.46 -6.24
C ASN A 161 2.30 8.65 -6.57
N ASP A 162 1.21 9.35 -6.86
CA ASP A 162 -0.12 8.75 -7.04
C ASP A 162 -0.30 8.22 -8.47
N GLY A 163 0.76 8.27 -9.29
CA GLY A 163 0.74 7.78 -10.67
C GLY A 163 0.30 6.33 -10.80
N ILE A 164 0.71 5.47 -9.84
CA ILE A 164 0.32 4.06 -9.84
C ILE A 164 -1.18 3.87 -9.60
N GLU A 165 -1.83 4.70 -8.77
CA GLU A 165 -3.28 4.68 -8.57
C GLU A 165 -3.97 4.92 -9.93
N GLY A 166 -3.59 6.00 -10.60
CA GLY A 166 -4.08 6.36 -11.94
C GLY A 166 -3.96 5.25 -12.96
N HIS A 167 -2.81 4.54 -12.97
CA HIS A 167 -2.57 3.43 -13.87
C HIS A 167 -3.42 2.20 -13.55
N LEU A 168 -3.61 1.87 -12.27
CA LEU A 168 -4.46 0.75 -11.87
C LEU A 168 -5.93 1.04 -12.19
N ILE A 169 -6.41 2.26 -11.95
CA ILE A 169 -7.77 2.69 -12.31
C ILE A 169 -7.95 2.63 -13.82
N ALA A 170 -6.99 3.12 -14.61
CA ALA A 170 -7.08 3.07 -16.07
C ALA A 170 -7.12 1.64 -16.64
N GLU A 171 -6.48 0.67 -15.97
CA GLU A 171 -6.55 -0.76 -16.34
C GLU A 171 -7.90 -1.39 -15.95
N LEU A 172 -8.52 -0.94 -14.85
CA LEU A 172 -9.80 -1.48 -14.36
C LEU A 172 -11.04 -0.76 -14.94
N ASP A 173 -10.91 0.52 -15.30
CA ASP A 173 -11.99 1.37 -15.82
C ASP A 173 -12.17 1.26 -17.35
N SER A 174 -13.36 1.62 -17.81
CA SER A 174 -13.83 1.49 -19.20
C SER A 174 -13.16 2.44 -20.18
N SER A 175 -12.59 3.53 -19.67
CA SER A 175 -11.99 4.63 -20.45
C SER A 175 -10.81 4.18 -21.33
N GLY A 176 -10.14 3.06 -20.98
CA GLY A 176 -8.96 2.54 -21.68
C GLY A 176 -9.19 1.43 -22.71
N GLY A 177 -10.44 1.14 -23.11
CA GLY A 177 -10.72 0.08 -24.11
C GLY A 177 -10.94 -1.32 -23.53
N GLY A 178 -11.04 -1.46 -22.20
CA GLY A 178 -11.49 -2.66 -21.51
C GLY A 178 -10.36 -3.62 -21.11
N GLY A 179 -9.70 -3.34 -19.98
CA GLY A 179 -8.72 -4.25 -19.39
C GLY A 179 -9.25 -5.67 -19.17
N ARG A 180 -8.34 -6.66 -19.21
CA ARG A 180 -8.65 -8.10 -19.17
C ARG A 180 -9.52 -8.49 -17.97
N HIS A 181 -9.33 -7.80 -16.85
CA HIS A 181 -10.00 -8.06 -15.57
C HIS A 181 -11.27 -7.23 -15.36
N ARG A 182 -11.71 -6.42 -16.32
CA ARG A 182 -12.95 -5.64 -16.19
C ARG A 182 -14.19 -6.54 -16.26
N ALA A 183 -15.10 -6.36 -15.30
CA ALA A 183 -16.45 -6.91 -15.35
C ALA A 183 -17.34 -6.05 -16.27
N ARG A 184 -18.09 -6.70 -17.18
CA ARG A 184 -19.12 -6.07 -18.01
C ARG A 184 -20.42 -5.83 -17.24
N HIS A 185 -20.61 -6.54 -16.13
CA HIS A 185 -21.78 -6.44 -15.25
C HIS A 185 -21.38 -6.77 -13.80
N PRO A 186 -21.96 -6.15 -12.76
CA PRO A 186 -21.59 -6.44 -11.37
C PRO A 186 -21.85 -7.90 -10.97
N GLY A 187 -22.86 -8.54 -11.56
CA GLY A 187 -23.19 -9.95 -11.31
C GLY A 187 -22.14 -10.98 -11.75
N GLU A 188 -21.14 -10.61 -12.57
CA GLU A 188 -19.97 -11.48 -12.88
C GLU A 188 -18.70 -11.06 -12.14
N ALA A 189 -18.75 -9.96 -11.38
CA ALA A 189 -17.60 -9.45 -10.67
C ALA A 189 -17.28 -10.29 -9.43
N HIS A 190 -16.00 -10.60 -9.28
CA HIS A 190 -15.45 -11.27 -8.11
C HIS A 190 -15.08 -10.27 -7.03
N ALA A 191 -14.67 -9.06 -7.42
CA ALA A 191 -14.34 -7.95 -6.53
C ALA A 191 -14.89 -6.62 -7.05
N PHE A 192 -15.05 -5.65 -6.16
CA PHE A 192 -15.69 -4.37 -6.42
C PHE A 192 -14.74 -3.23 -6.06
N PHE A 193 -14.36 -2.41 -7.04
CA PHE A 193 -13.46 -1.29 -6.83
C PHE A 193 -14.25 -0.04 -6.41
N LEU A 194 -13.81 0.57 -5.31
CA LEU A 194 -14.25 1.87 -4.80
C LEU A 194 -13.27 2.96 -5.31
N PRO A 195 -13.62 3.73 -6.35
CA PRO A 195 -12.73 4.72 -6.96
C PRO A 195 -12.62 6.02 -6.13
N ILE A 196 -12.43 5.92 -4.81
CA ILE A 196 -12.22 7.07 -3.93
C ILE A 196 -10.78 7.56 -4.05
N SER A 197 -10.61 8.85 -4.36
CA SER A 197 -9.29 9.49 -4.42
C SER A 197 -8.91 10.08 -3.07
N VAL A 198 -8.11 9.37 -2.27
CA VAL A 198 -7.60 9.94 -1.00
C VAL A 198 -6.75 11.19 -1.27
N ALA A 199 -5.92 11.17 -2.32
CA ALA A 199 -5.11 12.32 -2.73
C ALA A 199 -5.96 13.54 -3.10
N SER A 200 -7.07 13.34 -3.83
CA SER A 200 -7.97 14.45 -4.18
C SER A 200 -8.79 14.92 -2.98
N ILE A 201 -9.23 14.03 -2.10
CA ILE A 201 -9.87 14.45 -0.83
C ILE A 201 -8.90 15.32 -0.03
N ALA A 202 -7.64 14.91 0.08
CA ALA A 202 -6.61 15.66 0.77
C ALA A 202 -6.29 17.01 0.12
N GLY A 203 -6.38 17.12 -1.20
CA GLY A 203 -6.15 18.37 -1.92
C GLY A 203 -7.33 19.34 -1.93
N TYR A 204 -8.56 18.82 -2.00
CA TYR A 204 -9.76 19.63 -2.26
C TYR A 204 -10.66 19.87 -1.04
N VAL A 205 -10.81 18.88 -0.16
CA VAL A 205 -11.72 18.97 1.01
C VAL A 205 -11.00 19.59 2.20
N TYR A 206 -9.68 19.40 2.26
CA TYR A 206 -8.82 19.96 3.29
C TYR A 206 -8.85 21.49 3.31
N ARG A 207 -8.98 22.05 4.52
CA ARG A 207 -8.73 23.47 4.82
C ARG A 207 -7.91 23.58 6.10
N ARG A 208 -6.84 24.40 6.07
CA ARG A 208 -5.85 24.56 7.16
C ARG A 208 -6.45 25.08 8.48
N ASP A 209 -7.57 25.77 8.41
CA ASP A 209 -8.25 26.48 9.50
C ASP A 209 -9.30 25.63 10.23
N MET A 210 -9.42 24.33 9.93
CA MET A 210 -10.43 23.46 10.54
C MET A 210 -9.94 22.88 11.87
N ILE A 211 -10.74 23.09 12.92
CA ILE A 211 -10.56 22.47 14.25
C ILE A 211 -10.72 20.95 14.16
N ASP A 212 -11.74 20.48 13.43
CA ASP A 212 -12.00 19.05 13.23
C ASP A 212 -11.28 18.54 11.98
N PHE A 213 -9.96 18.35 12.10
CA PHE A 213 -9.05 18.07 10.98
C PHE A 213 -9.50 16.91 10.05
N TRP A 214 -10.01 15.82 10.61
CA TRP A 214 -10.31 14.56 9.89
C TRP A 214 -11.79 14.36 9.54
N ASP A 215 -12.67 15.00 10.29
CA ASP A 215 -14.08 14.64 10.36
C ASP A 215 -14.86 14.90 9.05
N PRO A 216 -14.67 16.03 8.33
CA PRO A 216 -15.25 16.22 6.99
C PRO A 216 -14.85 15.12 5.99
N GLN A 217 -13.58 14.71 6.01
CA GLN A 217 -13.01 13.71 5.10
C GLN A 217 -13.52 12.31 5.44
N LEU A 218 -13.59 11.97 6.74
CA LEU A 218 -14.14 10.70 7.21
C LEU A 218 -15.62 10.59 6.86
N ARG A 219 -16.41 11.64 7.09
CA ARG A 219 -17.84 11.67 6.71
C ARG A 219 -18.05 11.54 5.21
N LEU A 220 -17.19 12.16 4.40
CA LEU A 220 -17.27 12.04 2.95
C LEU A 220 -17.06 10.59 2.48
N VAL A 221 -16.05 9.91 3.01
CA VAL A 221 -15.79 8.50 2.68
C VAL A 221 -16.89 7.59 3.21
N ALA A 222 -17.34 7.78 4.45
CA ALA A 222 -18.43 7.02 5.02
C ALA A 222 -19.73 7.20 4.22
N GLY A 223 -20.09 8.45 3.89
CA GLY A 223 -21.27 8.80 3.11
C GLY A 223 -21.25 8.23 1.69
N TYR A 224 -20.07 8.15 1.06
CA TYR A 224 -19.91 7.47 -0.23
C TYR A 224 -20.28 5.98 -0.14
N VAL A 225 -19.72 5.29 0.87
CA VAL A 225 -19.99 3.86 1.11
C VAL A 225 -21.47 3.64 1.45
N ASP A 226 -22.07 4.50 2.28
CA ASP A 226 -23.49 4.43 2.62
C ASP A 226 -24.40 4.64 1.42
N GLY A 227 -24.07 5.60 0.54
CA GLY A 227 -24.79 5.80 -0.71
C GLY A 227 -24.76 4.56 -1.60
N LEU A 228 -23.59 3.94 -1.78
CA LEU A 228 -23.46 2.70 -2.55
C LEU A 228 -24.23 1.54 -1.93
N ALA A 229 -24.18 1.39 -0.61
CA ALA A 229 -24.89 0.34 0.13
C ALA A 229 -26.41 0.49 0.06
N ALA A 230 -26.92 1.72 -0.04
CA ALA A 230 -28.34 2.01 -0.23
C ALA A 230 -28.79 1.78 -1.69
N MET A 231 -27.94 2.09 -2.67
CA MET A 231 -28.27 1.96 -4.10
C MET A 231 -28.12 0.53 -4.63
N TYR A 232 -27.18 -0.26 -4.08
CA TYR A 232 -26.81 -1.56 -4.61
C TYR A 232 -26.74 -2.65 -3.54
N PRO A 233 -27.15 -3.89 -3.86
CA PRO A 233 -27.06 -5.01 -2.90
C PRO A 233 -25.62 -5.50 -2.68
N PHE A 234 -24.68 -5.11 -3.54
CA PHE A 234 -23.36 -5.74 -3.60
C PHE A 234 -22.48 -5.44 -2.39
N TRP A 235 -22.58 -4.24 -1.79
CA TRP A 235 -21.85 -3.93 -0.55
C TRP A 235 -22.38 -4.77 0.62
N ASN A 236 -23.70 -4.79 0.80
CA ASN A 236 -24.34 -5.47 1.92
C ASN A 236 -24.14 -6.99 1.88
N ARG A 237 -24.03 -7.61 0.69
CA ARG A 237 -23.86 -9.07 0.56
C ARG A 237 -22.56 -9.60 1.17
N SER A 238 -21.51 -8.79 1.22
CA SER A 238 -20.19 -9.17 1.74
C SER A 238 -19.75 -8.29 2.91
N ARG A 239 -20.57 -7.28 3.28
CA ARG A 239 -20.20 -6.21 4.20
C ARG A 239 -18.85 -5.59 3.83
N GLY A 240 -18.62 -5.40 2.54
CA GLY A 240 -17.38 -4.85 1.98
C GLY A 240 -16.21 -5.83 1.82
N ALA A 241 -16.34 -7.11 2.19
CA ALA A 241 -15.21 -8.05 2.19
C ALA A 241 -14.61 -8.36 0.80
N ASP A 242 -15.37 -8.16 -0.27
CA ASP A 242 -14.88 -8.24 -1.65
C ASP A 242 -14.85 -6.87 -2.36
N HIS A 243 -14.91 -5.80 -1.58
CA HIS A 243 -14.68 -4.44 -2.03
C HIS A 243 -13.24 -4.04 -1.73
N PHE A 244 -12.70 -3.17 -2.56
CA PHE A 244 -11.35 -2.67 -2.36
C PHE A 244 -11.22 -1.20 -2.75
N LEU A 245 -10.30 -0.52 -2.09
CA LEU A 245 -9.88 0.85 -2.41
C LEU A 245 -8.37 0.84 -2.68
N VAL A 246 -7.90 1.84 -3.42
CA VAL A 246 -6.49 1.96 -3.81
C VAL A 246 -6.02 3.35 -3.45
N SER A 247 -4.98 3.46 -2.61
CA SER A 247 -4.29 4.73 -2.46
C SER A 247 -2.83 4.65 -2.00
N CYS A 248 -1.98 5.47 -2.61
CA CYS A 248 -0.61 5.74 -2.23
C CYS A 248 -0.46 6.94 -1.28
N HIS A 249 -1.53 7.66 -1.00
CA HIS A 249 -1.49 8.84 -0.14
C HIS A 249 -1.36 8.44 1.34
N GLN A 250 -0.62 9.23 2.12
CA GLN A 250 -0.35 8.99 3.55
C GLN A 250 -1.61 9.00 4.44
N TRP A 251 -2.75 9.51 3.93
CA TRP A 251 -4.03 9.49 4.66
C TRP A 251 -4.85 8.22 4.42
N ALA A 252 -4.36 7.29 3.58
CA ALA A 252 -5.10 6.08 3.24
C ALA A 252 -5.44 5.21 4.48
N PRO A 253 -4.53 4.98 5.45
CA PRO A 253 -4.87 4.22 6.67
C PRO A 253 -6.01 4.86 7.48
N ILE A 254 -6.05 6.20 7.51
CA ILE A 254 -7.01 6.98 8.28
C ILE A 254 -8.37 7.03 7.57
N LEU A 255 -8.39 7.39 6.29
CA LEU A 255 -9.65 7.50 5.54
C LEU A 255 -10.28 6.13 5.24
N SER A 256 -9.48 5.07 5.10
CA SER A 256 -10.01 3.70 5.03
C SER A 256 -10.63 3.22 6.35
N ALA A 257 -10.40 3.94 7.45
CA ALA A 257 -11.03 3.70 8.75
C ALA A 257 -12.35 4.45 8.95
N ALA A 258 -12.88 5.15 7.94
CA ALA A 258 -14.14 5.89 8.03
C ALA A 258 -15.36 5.03 8.44
N LYS A 259 -15.30 3.71 8.19
CA LYS A 259 -16.28 2.73 8.66
C LYS A 259 -15.58 1.47 9.18
N ALA A 260 -16.16 0.83 10.17
CA ALA A 260 -15.63 -0.44 10.72
C ALA A 260 -15.52 -1.52 9.63
N GLU A 261 -16.53 -1.66 8.76
CA GLU A 261 -16.49 -2.60 7.64
C GLU A 261 -15.41 -2.24 6.60
N LEU A 262 -15.20 -0.95 6.33
CA LEU A 262 -14.16 -0.51 5.39
C LEU A 262 -12.76 -0.78 5.94
N ARG A 263 -12.57 -0.63 7.26
CA ARG A 263 -11.29 -0.92 7.92
C ARG A 263 -11.03 -2.42 8.03
N GLY A 264 -12.03 -3.19 8.47
CA GLY A 264 -11.85 -4.56 8.92
C GLY A 264 -12.16 -5.63 7.87
N ASN A 265 -13.00 -5.32 6.87
CA ASN A 265 -13.42 -6.31 5.87
C ASN A 265 -12.85 -6.01 4.48
N ALA A 266 -12.88 -4.75 4.06
CA ALA A 266 -12.47 -4.39 2.71
C ALA A 266 -10.97 -4.60 2.47
N ILE A 267 -10.62 -4.90 1.23
CA ILE A 267 -9.23 -5.07 0.81
C ILE A 267 -8.64 -3.68 0.61
N ARG A 268 -7.76 -3.23 1.50
CA ARG A 268 -7.13 -1.90 1.38
C ARG A 268 -5.81 -2.04 0.63
N VAL A 269 -5.75 -1.47 -0.57
CA VAL A 269 -4.54 -1.46 -1.40
C VAL A 269 -3.79 -0.15 -1.14
N MET A 270 -2.72 -0.19 -0.34
CA MET A 270 -2.09 1.03 0.17
C MET A 270 -0.58 1.05 0.00
N CYS A 271 0.01 2.23 -0.29
CA CYS A 271 1.47 2.38 -0.22
C CYS A 271 1.97 2.38 1.22
N ASP A 272 1.14 2.80 2.15
CA ASP A 272 1.42 2.56 3.55
C ASP A 272 1.18 1.08 3.88
N ALA A 273 2.27 0.38 4.18
CA ALA A 273 2.26 -1.03 4.54
C ALA A 273 2.91 -1.24 5.92
N ASP A 274 2.71 -0.28 6.82
CA ASP A 274 3.12 -0.37 8.22
C ASP A 274 2.03 -1.02 9.08
N MET A 275 2.37 -2.13 9.72
CA MET A 275 1.47 -2.84 10.62
C MET A 275 1.15 -2.02 11.89
N SER A 276 2.00 -1.05 12.28
CA SER A 276 1.66 -0.14 13.38
C SER A 276 0.47 0.76 13.08
N ASP A 277 0.28 1.12 11.80
CA ASP A 277 -0.81 1.99 11.33
C ASP A 277 -2.08 1.18 11.01
N GLY A 278 -2.05 -0.10 11.39
CA GLY A 278 -3.15 -1.04 11.25
C GLY A 278 -3.22 -1.71 9.89
N PHE A 279 -2.14 -1.71 9.09
CA PHE A 279 -2.04 -2.56 7.90
C PHE A 279 -2.03 -4.04 8.32
N ASP A 280 -2.85 -4.86 7.68
CA ASP A 280 -2.88 -6.31 7.90
C ASP A 280 -2.49 -7.05 6.61
N PRO A 281 -1.32 -7.73 6.55
CA PRO A 281 -0.91 -8.49 5.38
C PRO A 281 -1.80 -9.70 5.05
N ALA A 282 -2.79 -10.05 5.88
CA ALA A 282 -3.80 -11.06 5.56
C ALA A 282 -4.95 -10.50 4.68
N THR A 283 -5.37 -9.25 4.89
CA THR A 283 -6.52 -8.63 4.22
C THR A 283 -6.15 -7.48 3.29
N ASP A 284 -5.06 -6.77 3.55
CA ASP A 284 -4.60 -5.59 2.80
C ASP A 284 -3.56 -5.95 1.74
N VAL A 285 -3.27 -5.03 0.83
CA VAL A 285 -2.29 -5.20 -0.25
C VAL A 285 -1.30 -4.05 -0.23
N ALA A 286 -0.01 -4.37 -0.10
CA ALA A 286 1.06 -3.39 -0.17
C ALA A 286 1.29 -2.93 -1.63
N LEU A 287 0.98 -1.66 -1.91
CA LEU A 287 1.11 -1.01 -3.21
C LEU A 287 2.52 -0.43 -3.38
N PRO A 288 3.31 -0.83 -4.39
CA PRO A 288 4.59 -0.19 -4.64
C PRO A 288 4.41 1.25 -5.18
N PRO A 289 5.01 2.29 -4.57
CA PRO A 289 4.97 3.65 -5.09
C PRO A 289 5.85 3.78 -6.35
N VAL A 290 5.28 3.47 -7.52
CA VAL A 290 5.97 3.63 -8.81
C VAL A 290 5.70 5.01 -9.39
N VAL A 291 6.76 5.81 -9.59
CA VAL A 291 6.63 7.08 -10.31
C VAL A 291 6.58 6.79 -11.81
N ALA A 292 5.51 7.24 -12.47
CA ALA A 292 5.37 7.16 -13.92
C ALA A 292 6.31 8.15 -14.62
N SER A 293 7.62 7.86 -14.71
CA SER A 293 8.50 8.64 -15.58
C SER A 293 8.21 8.28 -17.04
N ALA A 294 7.83 9.27 -17.85
CA ALA A 294 7.36 9.06 -19.22
C ALA A 294 8.43 8.53 -20.21
N ARG A 295 9.72 8.46 -19.83
CA ARG A 295 10.82 8.29 -20.80
C ARG A 295 12.01 7.42 -20.38
N ALA A 296 12.05 6.82 -19.20
CA ALA A 296 13.21 6.02 -18.84
C ALA A 296 12.99 4.54 -19.17
N THR A 297 13.51 4.07 -20.31
CA THR A 297 14.14 2.74 -20.28
C THR A 297 15.07 2.75 -19.07
N PRO A 298 14.89 1.86 -18.07
CA PRO A 298 15.78 1.86 -16.91
C PRO A 298 17.20 1.77 -17.45
N PRO A 299 18.08 2.77 -17.21
CA PRO A 299 19.44 2.72 -17.72
C PRO A 299 20.05 1.38 -17.30
N GLN A 300 20.74 0.71 -18.23
CA GLN A 300 21.31 -0.60 -17.96
C GLN A 300 22.13 -0.51 -16.67
N GLY A 301 21.80 -1.35 -15.68
CA GLY A 301 22.49 -1.32 -14.40
C GLY A 301 23.95 -1.67 -14.61
N ARG A 302 24.85 -0.85 -14.08
CA ARG A 302 26.31 -1.10 -14.05
C ARG A 302 26.63 -2.51 -13.57
N VAL A 303 27.68 -3.12 -14.13
CA VAL A 303 28.16 -4.45 -13.68
C VAL A 303 28.61 -4.39 -12.23
N ALA A 304 28.71 -5.55 -11.57
CA ALA A 304 28.97 -5.60 -10.13
C ALA A 304 30.29 -4.91 -9.72
N SER A 305 31.32 -4.97 -10.57
CA SER A 305 32.64 -4.34 -10.35
C SER A 305 32.63 -2.82 -10.43
N GLU A 306 31.67 -2.22 -11.14
CA GLU A 306 31.56 -0.77 -11.31
C GLU A 306 30.75 -0.08 -10.19
N ARG A 307 30.27 -0.86 -9.21
CA ARG A 307 29.50 -0.37 -8.06
C ARG A 307 30.43 -0.06 -6.89
N THR A 308 30.99 1.15 -6.92
CA THR A 308 32.01 1.62 -5.97
C THR A 308 31.44 2.09 -4.63
N VAL A 309 30.16 2.47 -4.57
CA VAL A 309 29.49 2.93 -3.35
C VAL A 309 28.94 1.71 -2.61
N LEU A 310 29.23 1.57 -1.31
CA LEU A 310 28.72 0.45 -0.51
C LEU A 310 27.20 0.56 -0.36
N ALA A 311 26.73 1.68 0.18
CA ALA A 311 25.32 1.93 0.42
C ALA A 311 24.94 3.37 0.04
N PHE A 312 23.71 3.55 -0.45
CA PHE A 312 23.19 4.87 -0.83
C PHE A 312 21.78 5.12 -0.31
N PHE A 313 21.53 6.35 0.15
CA PHE A 313 20.20 6.89 0.45
C PHE A 313 20.11 8.39 0.13
N ALA A 314 18.94 8.82 -0.33
CA ALA A 314 18.56 10.23 -0.35
C ALA A 314 17.12 10.39 0.16
N ALA A 315 16.80 11.41 0.98
CA ALA A 315 15.42 11.63 1.46
C ALA A 315 14.57 12.48 0.49
N GLY A 316 15.20 13.31 -0.35
CA GLY A 316 14.48 14.22 -1.26
C GLY A 316 14.01 15.52 -0.60
N GLY A 317 14.52 15.85 0.60
CA GLY A 317 14.28 17.13 1.28
C GLY A 317 12.99 17.25 2.09
N GLY A 318 12.27 16.14 2.33
CA GLY A 318 11.10 16.09 3.20
C GLY A 318 11.41 15.55 4.60
N GLY A 319 10.53 15.84 5.57
CA GLY A 319 10.53 15.17 6.87
C GLY A 319 10.26 13.67 6.72
N GLY A 320 10.55 12.88 7.75
CA GLY A 320 10.30 11.45 7.73
C GLY A 320 10.17 10.82 9.10
N GLY A 321 9.70 9.57 9.12
CA GLY A 321 9.58 8.80 10.35
C GLY A 321 10.92 8.60 11.05
N ALA A 322 10.84 8.15 12.30
CA ALA A 322 11.98 8.02 13.23
C ALA A 322 13.20 7.31 12.61
N VAL A 323 12.99 6.27 11.80
CA VAL A 323 14.08 5.53 11.13
C VAL A 323 14.84 6.41 10.13
N ARG A 324 14.14 7.25 9.37
CA ARG A 324 14.75 8.19 8.42
C ARG A 324 15.57 9.24 9.14
N GLU A 325 15.05 9.78 10.24
CA GLU A 325 15.74 10.77 11.06
C GLU A 325 17.02 10.17 11.68
N ALA A 326 16.91 8.97 12.26
CA ALA A 326 18.06 8.26 12.81
C ALA A 326 19.13 7.98 11.73
N LEU A 327 18.72 7.59 10.52
CA LEU A 327 19.61 7.35 9.39
C LEU A 327 20.36 8.63 8.97
N LEU A 328 19.64 9.74 8.82
CA LEU A 328 20.23 11.03 8.44
C LEU A 328 21.19 11.53 9.53
N ALA A 329 20.73 11.53 10.79
CA ALA A 329 21.53 11.97 11.93
C ALA A 329 22.85 11.19 12.04
N ARG A 330 22.84 9.89 11.74
CA ARG A 330 24.00 9.01 11.89
C ARG A 330 24.98 9.05 10.71
N TRP A 331 24.52 9.23 9.48
CA TRP A 331 25.31 8.95 8.27
C TRP A 331 25.48 10.13 7.31
N GLU A 332 24.61 11.15 7.35
CA GLU A 332 24.67 12.25 6.39
C GLU A 332 26.03 12.98 6.45
N GLY A 333 26.76 12.97 5.33
CA GLY A 333 28.07 13.59 5.20
C GLY A 333 29.19 12.98 6.06
N ARG A 334 29.01 11.77 6.61
CA ARG A 334 29.97 11.18 7.58
C ARG A 334 30.85 10.05 7.03
N ASP A 335 30.56 9.52 5.85
CA ASP A 335 31.27 8.37 5.27
C ASP A 335 31.34 8.47 3.74
N ASP A 336 32.45 8.00 3.17
CA ASP A 336 32.71 8.02 1.72
C ASP A 336 32.06 6.85 0.98
N ARG A 337 31.78 5.74 1.67
CA ARG A 337 31.20 4.51 1.11
C ARG A 337 29.73 4.33 1.45
N VAL A 338 29.28 4.85 2.59
CA VAL A 338 27.86 4.93 2.99
C VAL A 338 27.36 6.35 2.72
N VAL A 339 26.86 6.56 1.51
CA VAL A 339 26.50 7.89 1.00
C VAL A 339 25.04 8.20 1.32
N VAL A 340 24.82 9.17 2.20
CA VAL A 340 23.49 9.55 2.70
C VAL A 340 23.28 11.05 2.54
N TYR A 341 22.13 11.45 1.97
CA TYR A 341 21.72 12.85 1.81
C TYR A 341 20.28 13.10 2.25
N GLY A 342 20.04 14.10 3.08
CA GLY A 342 18.69 14.61 3.36
C GLY A 342 18.11 15.28 2.11
N ARG A 343 18.89 16.19 1.53
CA ARG A 343 18.60 16.82 0.23
C ARG A 343 19.81 16.63 -0.67
N LEU A 344 19.58 16.16 -1.90
CA LEU A 344 20.66 16.02 -2.88
C LEU A 344 21.21 17.40 -3.27
N PRO A 345 22.54 17.58 -3.28
CA PRO A 345 23.15 18.81 -3.79
C PRO A 345 22.81 19.06 -5.26
N ALA A 346 22.83 20.33 -5.67
CA ALA A 346 22.64 20.70 -7.06
C ALA A 346 23.71 20.04 -7.95
N GLY A 347 23.30 19.53 -9.13
CA GLY A 347 24.18 18.86 -10.08
C GLY A 347 24.47 17.38 -9.77
N VAL A 348 24.08 16.86 -8.60
CA VAL A 348 24.27 15.44 -8.26
C VAL A 348 23.15 14.60 -8.87
N ASP A 349 23.50 13.64 -9.74
CA ASP A 349 22.56 12.71 -10.35
C ASP A 349 22.19 11.57 -9.37
N HIS A 350 20.95 11.60 -8.88
CA HIS A 350 20.37 10.54 -8.04
C HIS A 350 20.47 9.15 -8.69
N GLY A 351 20.10 9.03 -9.96
CA GLY A 351 20.11 7.77 -10.70
C GLY A 351 21.52 7.23 -10.89
N GLU A 352 22.52 8.09 -11.06
CA GLU A 352 23.93 7.69 -11.12
C GLU A 352 24.43 7.13 -9.79
N LEU A 353 24.12 7.78 -8.67
CA LEU A 353 24.48 7.26 -7.34
C LEU A 353 23.81 5.89 -7.08
N MET A 354 22.54 5.73 -7.42
CA MET A 354 21.86 4.42 -7.32
C MET A 354 22.51 3.33 -8.18
N ARG A 355 22.98 3.69 -9.39
CA ARG A 355 23.68 2.74 -10.28
C ARG A 355 25.06 2.36 -9.75
N ARG A 356 25.74 3.24 -9.01
CA ARG A 356 27.04 3.00 -8.37
C ARG A 356 26.93 2.30 -7.00
N ALA A 357 25.78 2.34 -6.35
CA ALA A 357 25.58 1.72 -5.05
C ALA A 357 25.42 0.19 -5.14
N ARG A 358 26.11 -0.58 -4.31
CA ARG A 358 25.86 -2.03 -4.15
C ARG A 358 24.51 -2.26 -3.48
N PHE A 359 24.28 -1.53 -2.40
CA PHE A 359 23.10 -1.59 -1.56
C PHE A 359 22.35 -0.25 -1.60
N CYS A 360 21.02 -0.28 -1.64
CA CYS A 360 20.20 0.92 -1.54
C CYS A 360 19.37 0.85 -0.27
N LEU A 361 19.57 1.81 0.64
CA LEU A 361 18.87 1.84 1.91
C LEU A 361 17.42 2.27 1.68
N CYS A 362 16.51 1.49 2.24
CA CYS A 362 15.08 1.68 2.20
C CYS A 362 14.61 1.80 3.65
N PRO A 363 14.72 3.00 4.28
CA PRO A 363 14.12 3.21 5.58
C PRO A 363 12.61 3.11 5.44
N CYS A 364 12.04 2.13 6.12
CA CYS A 364 10.63 1.79 6.13
C CYS A 364 10.13 1.93 7.57
N GLY A 365 8.92 2.48 7.75
CA GLY A 365 8.32 2.71 9.06
C GLY A 365 8.80 3.99 9.79
N GLY A 366 8.28 4.15 11.01
CA GLY A 366 8.71 5.20 11.95
C GLY A 366 7.62 6.19 12.41
N GLY A 367 6.38 5.75 12.60
CA GLY A 367 5.31 6.51 13.25
C GLY A 367 4.25 7.09 12.30
N GLU A 368 3.09 7.41 12.87
CA GLU A 368 1.87 7.82 12.15
C GLU A 368 2.14 8.87 11.06
N GLY A 369 1.70 8.58 9.84
CA GLY A 369 1.70 9.55 8.74
C GLY A 369 3.06 9.79 8.07
N ALA A 370 4.11 9.07 8.47
CA ALA A 370 5.30 8.96 7.63
C ALA A 370 4.92 8.17 6.36
N ALA A 371 5.31 8.63 5.16
CA ALA A 371 5.15 7.81 3.95
C ALA A 371 5.91 6.48 4.12
N ALA A 372 5.23 5.41 4.56
CA ALA A 372 5.84 4.20 5.07
C ALA A 372 6.55 3.38 3.98
N ALA A 373 6.02 3.37 2.75
CA ALA A 373 6.78 2.86 1.61
C ALA A 373 7.69 3.95 1.03
N SER A 374 8.96 3.85 1.39
CA SER A 374 10.01 4.56 0.66
C SER A 374 9.98 4.12 -0.81
N ARG A 375 9.75 5.07 -1.75
CA ARG A 375 9.97 4.90 -3.21
C ARG A 375 11.26 4.14 -3.53
N ARG A 376 12.24 4.27 -2.64
CA ARG A 376 13.54 3.61 -2.66
C ARG A 376 13.46 2.12 -2.90
N VAL A 377 12.44 1.40 -2.44
CA VAL A 377 12.29 -0.04 -2.72
C VAL A 377 12.16 -0.31 -4.23
N VAL A 378 11.25 0.40 -4.90
CA VAL A 378 11.01 0.26 -6.35
C VAL A 378 12.22 0.75 -7.14
N GLU A 379 12.77 1.90 -6.75
CA GLU A 379 13.93 2.48 -7.41
C GLU A 379 15.17 1.60 -7.27
N ALA A 380 15.36 0.98 -6.10
CA ALA A 380 16.50 0.11 -5.83
C ALA A 380 16.48 -1.10 -6.75
N ILE A 381 15.31 -1.75 -6.84
CA ILE A 381 15.08 -2.88 -7.73
C ILE A 381 15.23 -2.47 -9.19
N THR A 382 14.75 -1.29 -9.57
CA THR A 382 14.85 -0.74 -10.92
C THR A 382 16.30 -0.51 -11.32
N ALA A 383 17.08 0.13 -10.44
CA ALA A 383 18.51 0.39 -10.60
C ALA A 383 19.38 -0.87 -10.48
N GLY A 384 18.84 -1.96 -9.95
CA GLY A 384 19.56 -3.22 -9.73
C GLY A 384 20.54 -3.19 -8.55
N CYS A 385 20.35 -2.28 -7.59
CA CYS A 385 21.00 -2.36 -6.28
C CYS A 385 20.20 -3.29 -5.37
N VAL A 386 20.88 -3.92 -4.41
CA VAL A 386 20.24 -4.78 -3.42
C VAL A 386 19.48 -3.90 -2.42
N PRO A 387 18.15 -4.02 -2.29
CA PRO A 387 17.40 -3.27 -1.29
C PRO A 387 17.84 -3.65 0.12
N VAL A 388 18.03 -2.66 0.98
CA VAL A 388 18.25 -2.85 2.42
C VAL A 388 17.05 -2.29 3.14
N LEU A 389 16.20 -3.16 3.67
CA LEU A 389 15.05 -2.77 4.46
C LEU A 389 15.58 -2.39 5.84
N VAL A 390 15.41 -1.11 6.20
CA VAL A 390 15.77 -0.60 7.51
C VAL A 390 14.47 -0.29 8.23
N ASP A 391 14.09 -1.16 9.16
CA ASP A 391 12.81 -1.12 9.86
C ASP A 391 12.89 -1.88 11.19
N ASP A 392 11.82 -1.81 11.95
CA ASP A 392 11.56 -2.45 13.23
C ASP A 392 10.68 -3.72 13.09
N GLY A 393 10.51 -4.22 11.87
CA GLY A 393 9.71 -5.40 11.54
C GLY A 393 8.23 -5.11 11.30
N GLY A 394 7.80 -3.85 11.41
CA GLY A 394 6.44 -3.39 11.13
C GLY A 394 6.10 -3.31 9.64
N TYR A 395 7.10 -3.24 8.76
CA TYR A 395 6.88 -3.05 7.34
C TYR A 395 6.58 -4.37 6.62
N SER A 396 5.52 -4.39 5.81
CA SER A 396 5.21 -5.48 4.89
C SER A 396 5.59 -5.11 3.45
N PRO A 397 6.74 -5.57 2.92
CA PRO A 397 7.18 -5.21 1.58
C PRO A 397 6.20 -5.68 0.49
N PRO A 398 6.12 -4.99 -0.66
CA PRO A 398 5.19 -5.37 -1.71
C PRO A 398 5.37 -6.80 -2.23
N PHE A 399 4.25 -7.43 -2.55
CA PHE A 399 4.19 -8.79 -3.08
C PHE A 399 4.80 -9.86 -2.15
N SER A 400 4.84 -9.62 -0.84
CA SER A 400 5.35 -10.58 0.15
C SER A 400 4.53 -11.87 0.23
N ASP A 401 3.33 -11.89 -0.32
CA ASP A 401 2.47 -13.05 -0.58
C ASP A 401 3.09 -14.02 -1.60
N VAL A 402 3.92 -13.54 -2.53
CA VAL A 402 4.51 -14.36 -3.61
C VAL A 402 6.03 -14.32 -3.65
N LEU A 403 6.66 -13.21 -3.27
CA LEU A 403 8.10 -13.01 -3.23
C LEU A 403 8.68 -13.27 -1.84
N ASP A 404 9.80 -13.98 -1.78
CA ASP A 404 10.60 -14.17 -0.57
C ASP A 404 11.69 -13.09 -0.51
N TRP A 405 11.39 -11.98 0.18
CA TRP A 405 12.27 -10.82 0.29
C TRP A 405 13.66 -11.15 0.86
N ALA A 406 13.73 -12.05 1.84
CA ALA A 406 15.00 -12.51 2.44
C ALA A 406 15.97 -13.13 1.41
N ARG A 407 15.48 -13.48 0.21
CA ARG A 407 16.28 -14.06 -0.87
C ARG A 407 16.95 -13.02 -1.74
N PHE A 408 16.52 -11.75 -1.72
CA PHE A 408 17.04 -10.70 -2.61
C PHE A 408 17.21 -9.32 -1.95
N SER A 409 16.89 -9.17 -0.68
CA SER A 409 17.19 -7.98 0.13
C SER A 409 18.11 -8.31 1.32
N VAL A 410 18.50 -7.27 2.04
CA VAL A 410 19.09 -7.36 3.39
C VAL A 410 18.15 -6.65 4.35
N ALA A 411 17.91 -7.21 5.53
CA ALA A 411 17.16 -6.54 6.60
C ALA A 411 18.16 -6.02 7.64
N VAL A 412 17.95 -4.79 8.10
CA VAL A 412 18.72 -4.13 9.16
C VAL A 412 17.72 -3.57 10.16
N PRO A 413 17.70 -4.05 11.41
CA PRO A 413 16.86 -3.47 12.45
C PRO A 413 17.13 -1.97 12.63
N ALA A 414 16.09 -1.17 12.86
CA ALA A 414 16.20 0.28 13.06
C ALA A 414 17.19 0.65 14.18
N GLU A 415 17.24 -0.12 15.26
CA GLU A 415 18.20 0.05 16.38
C GLU A 415 19.67 -0.12 15.94
N ARG A 416 19.92 -0.85 14.84
CA ARG A 416 21.27 -1.15 14.31
C ARG A 416 21.64 -0.25 13.13
N VAL A 417 20.95 0.86 12.92
CA VAL A 417 21.28 1.87 11.89
C VAL A 417 22.74 2.32 12.00
N GLY A 418 23.29 2.40 13.22
CA GLY A 418 24.69 2.74 13.46
C GLY A 418 25.71 1.74 12.91
N GLU A 419 25.31 0.50 12.66
CA GLU A 419 26.16 -0.62 12.23
C GLU A 419 26.02 -0.95 10.73
N ILE A 420 25.26 -0.15 9.97
CA ILE A 420 24.97 -0.41 8.54
C ILE A 420 26.24 -0.70 7.74
N LYS A 421 27.32 0.05 7.96
CA LYS A 421 28.59 -0.17 7.25
C LYS A 421 29.17 -1.56 7.51
N ASP A 422 29.14 -2.02 8.76
CA ASP A 422 29.70 -3.32 9.15
C ASP A 422 28.79 -4.47 8.70
N ILE A 423 27.48 -4.32 8.85
CA ILE A 423 26.50 -5.32 8.40
C ILE A 423 26.62 -5.54 6.89
N LEU A 424 26.64 -4.46 6.11
CA LEU A 424 26.74 -4.54 4.65
C LEU A 424 28.15 -4.91 4.17
N GLY A 425 29.18 -4.47 4.90
CA GLY A 425 30.58 -4.85 4.67
C GLY A 425 30.85 -6.34 4.92
N GLY A 426 30.12 -6.96 5.86
CA GLY A 426 30.19 -8.39 6.15
C GLY A 426 29.51 -9.28 5.10
N VAL A 427 28.78 -8.71 4.13
CA VAL A 427 28.18 -9.48 3.03
C VAL A 427 29.25 -9.83 2.00
N SER A 428 29.66 -11.11 1.96
CA SER A 428 30.63 -11.60 0.98
C SER A 428 30.22 -11.30 -0.47
N ASP A 429 31.20 -11.11 -1.36
CA ASP A 429 30.93 -10.83 -2.77
C ASP A 429 30.12 -11.93 -3.46
N ARG A 430 30.33 -13.19 -3.06
CA ARG A 430 29.51 -14.33 -3.50
C ARG A 430 28.04 -14.13 -3.10
N ARG A 431 27.77 -13.79 -1.84
CA ARG A 431 26.39 -13.57 -1.35
C ARG A 431 25.76 -12.36 -2.01
N TYR A 432 26.47 -11.25 -2.13
CA TYR A 432 26.02 -10.06 -2.86
C TYR A 432 25.68 -10.39 -4.31
N GLY A 433 26.53 -11.15 -5.02
CA GLY A 433 26.27 -11.57 -6.39
C GLY A 433 24.99 -12.40 -6.54
N VAL A 434 24.69 -13.26 -5.56
CA VAL A 434 23.42 -14.01 -5.51
C VAL A 434 22.22 -13.07 -5.31
N LEU A 435 22.28 -12.18 -4.32
CA LEU A 435 21.22 -11.21 -4.03
C LEU A 435 20.93 -10.35 -5.26
N ARG A 436 21.97 -9.76 -5.88
CA ARG A 436 21.83 -8.90 -7.06
C ARG A 436 21.23 -9.64 -8.26
N ARG A 437 21.67 -10.88 -8.56
CA ARG A 437 21.05 -11.68 -9.64
C ARG A 437 19.56 -11.92 -9.40
N ARG A 438 19.16 -12.08 -8.14
CA ARG A 438 17.76 -12.26 -7.76
C ARG A 438 16.96 -10.95 -7.83
N VAL A 439 17.52 -9.82 -7.44
CA VAL A 439 16.93 -8.48 -7.68
C VAL A 439 16.63 -8.28 -9.16
N LEU A 440 17.61 -8.57 -10.04
CA LEU A 440 17.43 -8.44 -11.49
C LEU A 440 16.33 -9.37 -12.04
N ARG A 441 16.06 -10.51 -11.38
CA ARG A 441 14.99 -11.44 -11.73
C ARG A 441 13.62 -10.90 -11.33
N VAL A 442 13.47 -10.41 -10.09
CA VAL A 442 12.18 -9.87 -9.60
C VAL A 442 11.85 -8.51 -10.21
N ARG A 443 12.83 -7.79 -10.75
CA ARG A 443 12.66 -6.45 -11.35
C ARG A 443 11.49 -6.33 -12.32
N ARG A 444 11.13 -7.38 -13.06
CA ARG A 444 9.95 -7.37 -13.95
C ARG A 444 8.65 -7.03 -13.22
N HIS A 445 8.50 -7.49 -11.97
CA HIS A 445 7.31 -7.33 -11.14
C HIS A 445 7.14 -5.91 -10.58
N PHE A 446 8.18 -5.07 -10.73
CA PHE A 446 8.18 -3.68 -10.29
C PHE A 446 8.22 -2.70 -11.48
N ARG A 447 8.10 -3.22 -12.72
CA ARG A 447 8.03 -2.37 -13.92
C ARG A 447 6.59 -1.95 -14.15
N LEU A 448 6.41 -0.65 -14.36
CA LEU A 448 5.15 -0.09 -14.83
C LEU A 448 5.14 -0.08 -16.36
N ASN A 449 4.20 -0.78 -16.98
CA ASN A 449 3.84 -0.56 -18.38
C ASN A 449 2.55 0.25 -18.40
N ARG A 450 2.47 1.25 -19.27
CA ARG A 450 1.21 1.97 -19.49
C ARG A 450 0.18 1.01 -20.11
N PRO A 451 -1.13 1.26 -19.91
CA PRO A 451 -2.18 0.40 -20.43
C PRO A 451 -2.00 0.06 -21.92
N PRO A 452 -2.19 -1.23 -22.32
CA PRO A 452 -2.53 -2.33 -21.42
C PRO A 452 -1.33 -2.80 -20.60
N ALA A 453 -1.56 -3.11 -19.31
CA ALA A 453 -0.56 -3.70 -18.43
C ALA A 453 -0.01 -5.02 -19.02
N LYS A 454 1.29 -5.29 -18.82
CA LYS A 454 1.92 -6.53 -19.30
C LYS A 454 1.88 -7.61 -18.23
N ARG A 455 1.85 -8.88 -18.65
CA ARG A 455 1.81 -10.01 -17.70
C ARG A 455 2.96 -9.92 -16.69
N PHE A 456 2.65 -10.16 -15.42
CA PHE A 456 3.58 -10.13 -14.30
C PHE A 456 4.30 -8.78 -14.08
N ASP A 457 3.81 -7.68 -14.65
CA ASP A 457 4.28 -6.33 -14.33
C ASP A 457 3.63 -5.80 -13.05
N VAL A 458 4.01 -4.61 -12.60
CA VAL A 458 3.56 -4.10 -11.30
C VAL A 458 2.04 -3.97 -11.18
N VAL A 459 1.34 -3.60 -12.25
CA VAL A 459 -0.12 -3.44 -12.24
C VAL A 459 -0.79 -4.82 -12.12
N ASN A 460 -0.37 -5.78 -12.94
CA ASN A 460 -0.91 -7.14 -12.87
C ASN A 460 -0.52 -7.89 -11.59
N MET A 461 0.62 -7.56 -10.98
CA MET A 461 1.00 -8.11 -9.68
C MET A 461 0.11 -7.56 -8.55
N VAL A 462 -0.27 -6.27 -8.58
CA VAL A 462 -1.23 -5.72 -7.62
C VAL A 462 -2.62 -6.34 -7.82
N ILE A 463 -3.08 -6.47 -9.06
CA ILE A 463 -4.34 -7.18 -9.38
C ILE A 463 -4.29 -8.63 -8.86
N HIS A 464 -3.13 -9.29 -8.98
CA HIS A 464 -2.92 -10.64 -8.45
C HIS A 464 -2.99 -10.71 -6.93
N SER A 465 -2.42 -9.74 -6.20
CA SER A 465 -2.56 -9.68 -4.74
C SER A 465 -4.02 -9.43 -4.33
N ILE A 466 -4.78 -8.58 -5.03
CA ILE A 466 -6.23 -8.40 -4.79
C ILE A 466 -6.98 -9.72 -5.05
N TRP A 467 -6.64 -10.41 -6.14
CA TRP A 467 -7.19 -11.74 -6.45
C TRP A 467 -6.95 -12.74 -5.32
N LEU A 468 -5.77 -12.75 -4.70
CA LEU A 468 -5.47 -13.65 -3.59
C LEU A 468 -6.35 -13.37 -2.36
N ARG A 469 -6.63 -12.10 -2.04
CA ARG A 469 -7.55 -11.75 -0.94
C ARG A 469 -8.96 -12.24 -1.24
N ARG A 470 -9.44 -12.02 -2.47
CA ARG A 470 -10.74 -12.55 -2.91
C ARG A 470 -10.79 -14.07 -2.91
N LEU A 471 -9.71 -14.72 -3.32
CA LEU A 471 -9.59 -16.18 -3.33
C LEU A 471 -9.57 -16.76 -1.92
N ASN A 472 -9.06 -16.04 -0.92
CA ASN A 472 -9.05 -16.51 0.47
C ASN A 472 -10.35 -16.22 1.24
N LEU A 473 -11.23 -15.41 0.67
CA LEU A 473 -12.55 -15.11 1.22
C LEU A 473 -13.57 -16.20 0.87
N SER A 474 -14.25 -16.73 1.88
CA SER A 474 -15.46 -17.56 1.72
C SER A 474 -16.66 -16.76 2.19
N LEU A 475 -17.57 -16.44 1.28
CA LEU A 475 -18.81 -15.76 1.63
C LEU A 475 -19.89 -16.82 1.92
N PRO A 476 -20.63 -16.70 3.04
CA PRO A 476 -21.76 -17.58 3.30
C PRO A 476 -22.87 -17.27 2.28
N TYR A 477 -23.26 -18.26 1.50
CA TYR A 477 -24.40 -18.19 0.59
C TYR A 477 -25.34 -19.35 0.82
#